data_AF-A0A1Y1YVF6-F1
#
_entry.id   AF-A0A1Y1YVF6-F1
#
_cell.length_a   1.000
_cell.length_b   1.000
_cell.length_c   1.000
_cell.angle_alpha   90.00
_cell.angle_beta   90.00
_cell.angle_gamma   90.00
#
_symmetry.space_group_name_H-M   'P 1'
#
loop_
_entity.id
_entity.type
_entity.pdbx_description
1 polymer ?
#
loop_
_entity_poly.entity_id
_entity_poly.type
_entity_poly.pdbx_seq_one_letter_code
_entity_poly.pdbx_strand_id
1 'polypeptide(L)'
;MSAVEQTLYETLGGEETIGKVVDVFYNKYVLNDDRIKDFFVGVDMEKQRLMQTKFLAFAFGGPAFNGKKMNVAHRHLKLKDEHFDAVIDDLGKALRDFDVSDEIIAKIVAVAETTRDDVLGRTEKSAPVVPEMEHVDRELLHTDPIYRFQYVAKFVDFSDKDVEAIKSVAEQLAPLGSVLVDAVYDKLHKFDVTWASMAKRHEGYSGQVVENVDDLGVDSSQIKYRKDMLTRYIGRLLTNPYDERMIKYLDWVAKIHTDIPGKQSKINVEYIHISALLGFVESTLIWAISTLKLEREHELRVILAFNKVLWLQNDFFAKYYAKDGSDVPNSFGLHAHPPKSKFSLQSAIIGGAVAAIGFLVARRL
;
A
#
# COMPACT_ATOMS: atom_id res chain seq x y z
N MET A 1 10.30 34.47 -8.76
CA MET A 1 9.59 33.65 -7.75
C MET A 1 8.11 33.78 -8.06
N SER A 2 7.47 32.71 -8.50
CA SER A 2 6.00 32.68 -8.62
C SER A 2 5.44 32.61 -7.20
N ALA A 3 4.65 33.59 -6.78
CA ALA A 3 3.87 33.44 -5.56
C ALA A 3 2.92 32.25 -5.78
N VAL A 4 2.99 31.25 -4.92
CA VAL A 4 1.97 30.20 -4.87
C VAL A 4 0.70 30.89 -4.42
N GLU A 5 -0.31 30.90 -5.28
CA GLU A 5 -1.62 31.48 -4.96
C GLU A 5 -2.19 30.71 -3.76
N GLN A 6 -2.46 31.41 -2.65
CA GLN A 6 -3.00 30.77 -1.45
C GLN A 6 -4.37 30.15 -1.76
N THR A 7 -4.60 28.95 -1.24
CA THR A 7 -5.89 28.29 -1.36
C THR A 7 -6.96 29.04 -0.55
N LEU A 8 -8.24 28.86 -0.89
CA LEU A 8 -9.35 29.40 -0.08
C LEU A 8 -9.30 28.83 1.34
N TYR A 9 -8.88 27.56 1.50
CA TYR A 9 -8.68 26.91 2.79
C TYR A 9 -7.67 27.66 3.67
N GLU A 10 -6.52 28.05 3.10
CA GLU A 10 -5.49 28.82 3.81
C GLU A 10 -5.98 30.25 4.11
N THR A 11 -6.67 30.88 3.16
CA THR A 11 -7.21 32.23 3.31
C THR A 11 -8.25 32.31 4.43
N LEU A 12 -9.04 31.26 4.62
CA LEU A 12 -10.05 31.16 5.67
C LEU A 12 -9.47 30.73 7.03
N GLY A 13 -8.17 30.47 7.15
CA GLY A 13 -7.54 30.07 8.41
C GLY A 13 -7.65 28.57 8.73
N GLY A 14 -7.90 27.73 7.73
CA GLY A 14 -7.87 26.28 7.84
C GLY A 14 -9.09 25.65 8.55
N GLU A 15 -8.95 24.36 8.88
CA GLU A 15 -10.06 23.52 9.37
C GLU A 15 -10.72 24.06 10.65
N GLU A 16 -9.95 24.67 11.56
CA GLU A 16 -10.48 25.21 12.82
C GLU A 16 -11.49 26.34 12.57
N THR A 17 -11.13 27.31 11.71
CA THR A 17 -12.02 28.42 11.38
C THR A 17 -13.23 27.93 10.60
N ILE A 18 -13.02 27.03 9.62
CA ILE A 18 -14.13 26.41 8.87
C ILE A 18 -15.09 25.69 9.82
N GLY A 19 -14.57 24.99 10.84
CA GLY A 19 -15.39 24.36 11.88
C GLY A 19 -16.29 25.36 12.60
N LYS A 20 -15.76 26.52 12.99
CA LYS A 20 -16.55 27.59 13.64
C LYS A 20 -17.61 28.17 12.70
N VAL A 21 -17.28 28.35 11.41
CA VAL A 21 -18.28 28.77 10.39
C VAL A 21 -19.40 27.74 10.28
N VAL A 22 -19.06 26.45 10.25
CA VAL A 22 -20.03 25.35 10.19
C VAL A 22 -20.93 25.29 11.43
N ASP A 23 -20.38 25.58 12.62
CA ASP A 23 -21.17 25.66 13.85
C ASP A 23 -22.24 26.75 13.74
N VAL A 24 -21.87 27.95 13.28
CA VAL A 24 -22.81 29.07 13.08
C VAL A 24 -23.80 28.77 11.97
N PHE A 25 -23.34 28.21 10.84
CA PHE A 25 -24.16 27.77 9.72
C PHE A 25 -25.31 26.88 10.17
N TYR A 26 -25.03 25.86 11.00
CA TYR A 26 -26.10 25.01 11.51
C TYR A 26 -26.92 25.66 12.63
N ASN A 27 -26.27 26.20 13.67
CA ASN A 27 -26.98 26.61 14.89
C ASN A 27 -27.79 27.89 14.72
N LYS A 28 -27.30 28.84 13.92
CA LYS A 28 -27.95 30.15 13.73
C LYS A 28 -28.87 30.14 12.51
N TYR A 29 -28.47 29.48 11.43
CA TYR A 29 -29.18 29.56 10.15
C TYR A 29 -29.97 28.29 9.82
N VAL A 30 -29.33 27.18 9.47
CA VAL A 30 -30.01 25.99 8.93
C VAL A 30 -31.08 25.41 9.88
N LEU A 31 -30.78 25.28 11.17
CA LEU A 31 -31.73 24.71 12.14
C LEU A 31 -32.88 25.66 12.50
N ASN A 32 -32.81 26.92 12.05
CA ASN A 32 -33.86 27.92 12.22
C ASN A 32 -34.52 28.33 10.89
N ASP A 33 -34.11 27.78 9.76
CA ASP A 33 -34.70 28.07 8.45
C ASP A 33 -35.91 27.17 8.20
N ASP A 34 -37.11 27.77 8.19
CA ASP A 34 -38.37 27.07 7.95
C ASP A 34 -38.42 26.30 6.62
N ARG A 35 -37.56 26.66 5.65
CA ARG A 35 -37.46 25.96 4.35
C ARG A 35 -36.79 24.59 4.47
N ILE A 36 -35.89 24.40 5.45
CA ILE A 36 -34.99 23.23 5.49
C ILE A 36 -34.77 22.58 6.86
N LYS A 37 -35.13 23.22 7.98
CA LYS A 37 -34.86 22.70 9.34
C LYS A 37 -35.43 21.30 9.58
N ASP A 38 -36.56 20.98 8.96
CA ASP A 38 -37.25 19.70 9.16
C ASP A 38 -36.46 18.51 8.57
N PHE A 39 -35.55 18.74 7.60
CA PHE A 39 -34.67 17.69 7.08
C PHE A 39 -33.61 17.22 8.09
N PHE A 40 -33.39 18.00 9.16
CA PHE A 40 -32.39 17.72 10.19
C PHE A 40 -32.99 17.09 11.45
N VAL A 41 -34.29 16.84 11.49
CA VAL A 41 -34.94 16.16 12.62
C VAL A 41 -34.43 14.72 12.72
N GLY A 42 -33.85 14.39 13.88
CA GLY A 42 -33.28 13.06 14.14
C GLY A 42 -31.89 12.83 13.53
N VAL A 43 -31.27 13.86 12.94
CA VAL A 43 -29.89 13.81 12.46
C VAL A 43 -28.92 14.00 13.62
N ASP A 44 -27.85 13.21 13.65
CA ASP A 44 -26.72 13.43 14.54
C ASP A 44 -25.97 14.70 14.09
N MET A 45 -26.27 15.82 14.75
CA MET A 45 -25.73 17.12 14.37
C MET A 45 -24.24 17.28 14.69
N GLU A 46 -23.69 16.55 15.66
CA GLU A 46 -22.24 16.58 15.90
C GLU A 46 -21.51 15.94 14.72
N LYS A 47 -21.97 14.76 14.30
CA LYS A 47 -21.42 14.08 13.14
C LYS A 47 -21.63 14.88 11.85
N GLN A 48 -22.81 15.48 11.67
CA GLN A 48 -23.13 16.27 10.49
C GLN A 48 -22.22 17.51 10.38
N ARG A 49 -21.97 18.22 11.49
CA ARG A 49 -21.03 19.34 11.53
C ARG A 49 -19.62 18.90 11.18
N LEU A 50 -19.12 17.83 11.81
CA LEU A 50 -17.79 17.30 11.50
C LEU A 50 -17.64 16.92 10.02
N MET A 51 -18.66 16.28 9.44
CA MET A 51 -18.66 15.92 8.03
C MET A 51 -18.68 17.15 7.11
N GLN A 52 -19.52 18.14 7.42
CA GLN A 52 -19.60 19.38 6.65
C GLN A 52 -18.29 20.18 6.72
N THR A 53 -17.65 20.26 7.88
CA THR A 53 -16.34 20.91 8.06
C THR A 53 -15.29 20.28 7.15
N LYS A 54 -15.18 18.95 7.16
CA LYS A 54 -14.22 18.24 6.31
C LYS A 54 -14.52 18.40 4.82
N PHE A 55 -15.79 18.38 4.45
CA PHE A 55 -16.21 18.60 3.06
C PHE A 55 -15.85 20.00 2.58
N LEU A 56 -16.17 21.06 3.35
CA LEU A 56 -15.85 22.43 3.00
C LEU A 56 -14.33 22.67 2.99
N ALA A 57 -13.60 22.12 3.95
CA ALA A 57 -12.13 22.17 3.96
C ALA A 57 -11.55 21.60 2.67
N PHE A 58 -11.99 20.42 2.25
CA PHE A 58 -11.58 19.82 0.98
C PHE A 58 -11.98 20.67 -0.23
N ALA A 59 -13.23 21.13 -0.29
CA ALA A 59 -13.74 21.95 -1.39
C ALA A 59 -12.95 23.27 -1.57
N PHE A 60 -12.35 23.78 -0.50
CA PHE A 60 -11.55 25.01 -0.50
C PHE A 60 -10.04 24.77 -0.71
N GLY A 61 -9.62 23.54 -1.03
CA GLY A 61 -8.23 23.18 -1.33
C GLY A 61 -7.46 22.60 -0.13
N GLY A 62 -8.15 22.23 0.94
CA GLY A 62 -7.60 21.53 2.10
C GLY A 62 -7.44 20.01 1.89
N PRO A 63 -7.21 19.24 2.98
CA PRO A 63 -6.97 17.80 2.93
C PRO A 63 -8.09 17.01 2.24
N ALA A 64 -7.74 15.88 1.64
CA ALA A 64 -8.70 15.01 0.94
C ALA A 64 -9.83 14.54 1.86
N PHE A 65 -11.09 14.69 1.42
CA PHE A 65 -12.26 14.23 2.13
C PHE A 65 -12.83 12.93 1.53
N ASN A 66 -12.82 11.86 2.33
CA ASN A 66 -13.42 10.58 1.95
C ASN A 66 -14.85 10.48 2.50
N GLY A 67 -15.80 11.10 1.79
CA GLY A 67 -17.24 11.03 2.07
C GLY A 67 -18.00 10.10 1.12
N LYS A 68 -19.27 9.82 1.43
CA LYS A 68 -20.21 9.26 0.44
C LYS A 68 -20.34 10.25 -0.72
N LYS A 69 -20.53 9.75 -1.95
CA LYS A 69 -20.85 10.60 -3.10
C LYS A 69 -22.12 11.43 -2.80
N MET A 70 -22.10 12.70 -3.17
CA MET A 70 -23.14 13.69 -2.84
C MET A 70 -24.55 13.23 -3.24
N ASN A 71 -24.67 12.67 -4.44
CA ASN A 71 -25.91 12.10 -4.96
C ASN A 71 -26.41 10.86 -4.21
N VAL A 72 -25.51 10.02 -3.68
CA VAL A 72 -25.87 8.84 -2.88
C VAL A 72 -26.36 9.27 -1.51
N ALA A 73 -25.71 10.27 -0.90
CA ALA A 73 -26.08 10.78 0.41
C ALA A 73 -27.48 11.43 0.41
N HIS A 74 -27.81 12.21 -0.62
CA HIS A 74 -29.05 13.03 -0.62
C HIS A 74 -30.24 12.38 -1.33
N ARG A 75 -30.06 11.24 -2.01
CA ARG A 75 -31.10 10.57 -2.84
C ARG A 75 -32.45 10.38 -2.17
N HIS A 76 -32.45 10.11 -0.87
CA HIS A 76 -33.66 9.78 -0.12
C HIS A 76 -34.42 11.01 0.40
N LEU A 77 -33.84 12.21 0.28
CA LEU A 77 -34.35 13.45 0.88
C LEU A 77 -35.33 14.21 -0.01
N LYS A 78 -35.55 13.78 -1.27
CA LYS A 78 -36.50 14.41 -2.22
C LYS A 78 -36.35 15.95 -2.29
N LEU A 79 -35.11 16.42 -2.35
CA LEU A 79 -34.79 17.85 -2.36
C LEU A 79 -35.22 18.53 -3.67
N LYS A 80 -35.36 19.86 -3.61
CA LYS A 80 -35.71 20.75 -4.73
C LYS A 80 -34.78 21.96 -4.71
N ASP A 81 -34.79 22.77 -5.76
CA ASP A 81 -33.97 24.00 -5.82
C ASP A 81 -34.16 24.87 -4.59
N GLU A 82 -35.40 25.07 -4.15
CA GLU A 82 -35.72 25.90 -2.99
C GLU A 82 -34.97 25.49 -1.71
N HIS A 83 -34.70 24.20 -1.53
CA HIS A 83 -33.94 23.70 -0.38
C HIS A 83 -32.43 23.90 -0.57
N PHE A 84 -31.93 23.75 -1.79
CA PHE A 84 -30.52 23.98 -2.08
C PHE A 84 -30.18 25.48 -1.97
N ASP A 85 -31.04 26.34 -2.54
CA ASP A 85 -30.93 27.80 -2.45
C ASP A 85 -30.94 28.24 -0.99
N ALA A 86 -31.79 27.64 -0.15
CA ALA A 86 -31.81 27.92 1.28
C ALA A 86 -30.47 27.61 1.96
N VAL A 87 -29.86 26.48 1.64
CA VAL A 87 -28.54 26.10 2.15
C VAL A 87 -27.45 27.08 1.68
N ILE A 88 -27.48 27.51 0.42
CA ILE A 88 -26.53 28.48 -0.14
C ILE A 88 -26.69 29.86 0.54
N ASP A 89 -27.93 30.32 0.73
CA ASP A 89 -28.23 31.55 1.44
C ASP A 89 -27.69 31.51 2.87
N ASP A 90 -27.94 30.42 3.58
CA ASP A 90 -27.53 30.24 4.97
C ASP A 90 -26.02 30.12 5.12
N LEU A 91 -25.34 29.47 4.17
CA LEU A 91 -23.88 29.45 4.10
C LEU A 91 -23.33 30.87 3.89
N GLY A 92 -23.93 31.64 2.98
CA GLY A 92 -23.55 33.04 2.76
C GLY A 92 -23.72 33.91 4.00
N LYS A 93 -24.81 33.74 4.77
CA LYS A 93 -25.00 34.45 6.05
C LYS A 93 -23.95 34.05 7.09
N ALA A 94 -23.68 32.75 7.23
CA ALA A 94 -22.67 32.24 8.16
C ALA A 94 -21.27 32.75 7.84
N LEU A 95 -20.90 32.85 6.56
CA LEU A 95 -19.61 33.41 6.15
C LEU A 95 -19.50 34.91 6.47
N ARG A 96 -20.59 35.68 6.30
CA ARG A 96 -20.61 37.11 6.65
C ARG A 96 -20.46 37.36 8.14
N ASP A 97 -20.98 36.48 9.00
CA ASP A 97 -20.77 36.55 10.45
C ASP A 97 -19.30 36.41 10.86
N PHE A 98 -18.44 35.90 9.97
CA PHE A 98 -16.99 35.77 10.15
C PHE A 98 -16.20 36.80 9.33
N ASP A 99 -16.84 37.90 8.92
CA ASP A 99 -16.22 39.00 8.16
C ASP A 99 -15.58 38.56 6.82
N VAL A 100 -16.05 37.44 6.25
CA VAL A 100 -15.60 37.00 4.91
C VAL A 100 -16.20 37.94 3.87
N SER A 101 -15.36 38.49 3.00
CA SER A 101 -15.79 39.46 1.98
C SER A 101 -16.76 38.83 0.97
N ASP A 102 -17.69 39.64 0.44
CA ASP A 102 -18.65 39.17 -0.57
C ASP A 102 -17.95 38.61 -1.84
N GLU A 103 -16.73 39.08 -2.16
CA GLU A 103 -15.93 38.51 -3.25
C GLU A 103 -15.54 37.06 -2.98
N ILE A 104 -15.09 36.75 -1.76
CA ILE A 104 -14.73 35.39 -1.36
C ILE A 104 -15.98 34.52 -1.23
N ILE A 105 -17.07 35.06 -0.69
CA ILE A 105 -18.36 34.35 -0.60
C ILE A 105 -18.84 33.97 -2.01
N ALA A 106 -18.76 34.86 -2.99
CA ALA A 106 -19.14 34.54 -4.37
C ALA A 106 -18.32 33.37 -4.94
N LYS A 107 -17.01 33.29 -4.65
CA LYS A 107 -16.17 32.15 -5.05
C LYS A 107 -16.59 30.86 -4.36
N ILE A 108 -16.89 30.91 -3.06
CA ILE A 108 -17.37 29.76 -2.28
C ILE A 108 -18.72 29.26 -2.81
N VAL A 109 -19.67 30.17 -3.05
CA VAL A 109 -20.98 29.84 -3.62
C VAL A 109 -20.82 29.22 -5.00
N ALA A 110 -19.97 29.77 -5.86
CA ALA A 110 -19.70 29.18 -7.17
C ALA A 110 -19.18 27.74 -7.09
N VAL A 111 -18.32 27.43 -6.11
CA VAL A 111 -17.86 26.04 -5.86
C VAL A 111 -19.01 25.17 -5.38
N ALA A 112 -19.82 25.64 -4.43
CA ALA A 112 -20.96 24.89 -3.90
C ALA A 112 -22.01 24.59 -5.00
N GLU A 113 -22.28 25.55 -5.89
CA GLU A 113 -23.20 25.41 -7.02
C GLU A 113 -22.86 24.25 -7.95
N THR A 114 -21.57 23.91 -8.10
CA THR A 114 -21.16 22.74 -8.91
C THR A 114 -21.72 21.41 -8.40
N THR A 115 -22.21 21.36 -7.16
CA THR A 115 -22.78 20.17 -6.52
C THR A 115 -24.30 20.09 -6.60
N ARG A 116 -24.98 21.15 -7.10
CA ARG A 116 -26.44 21.26 -7.11
C ARG A 116 -27.12 20.06 -7.74
N ASP A 117 -26.71 19.68 -8.95
CA ASP A 117 -27.35 18.58 -9.67
C ASP A 117 -27.15 17.22 -8.98
N ASP A 118 -26.03 17.03 -8.28
CA ASP A 118 -25.82 15.83 -7.48
C ASP A 118 -26.69 15.81 -6.23
N VAL A 119 -26.77 16.92 -5.49
CA VAL A 119 -27.64 17.03 -4.29
C VAL A 119 -29.11 16.83 -4.64
N LEU A 120 -29.55 17.42 -5.77
CA LEU A 120 -30.93 17.35 -6.24
C LEU A 120 -31.25 16.08 -7.03
N GLY A 121 -30.25 15.21 -7.27
CA GLY A 121 -30.41 13.96 -8.01
C GLY A 121 -30.82 14.17 -9.48
N ARG A 122 -30.35 15.25 -10.09
CA ARG A 122 -30.59 15.66 -11.49
C ARG A 122 -29.49 15.25 -12.44
N THR A 123 -28.30 14.97 -11.91
CA THR A 123 -27.40 14.11 -12.67
C THR A 123 -28.22 12.87 -13.00
N GLU A 124 -28.28 12.48 -14.28
CA GLU A 124 -28.96 11.25 -14.71
C GLU A 124 -28.63 10.17 -13.69
N LYS A 125 -29.47 9.12 -13.57
CA LYS A 125 -29.00 7.87 -12.97
C LYS A 125 -27.69 7.54 -13.67
N SER A 126 -26.56 7.98 -13.13
CA SER A 126 -25.27 7.46 -13.47
C SER A 126 -25.43 6.09 -12.89
N ALA A 127 -25.84 5.17 -13.77
CA ALA A 127 -25.56 3.76 -13.61
C ALA A 127 -24.18 3.76 -12.96
N PRO A 128 -24.07 3.17 -11.75
CA PRO A 128 -22.91 3.37 -10.87
C PRO A 128 -21.70 3.40 -11.76
N VAL A 129 -20.99 4.55 -11.88
CA VAL A 129 -19.92 4.71 -12.88
C VAL A 129 -19.08 3.46 -12.77
N VAL A 130 -19.31 2.51 -13.68
CA VAL A 130 -18.56 1.28 -13.72
C VAL A 130 -17.29 1.81 -14.32
N PRO A 131 -16.20 1.94 -13.54
CA PRO A 131 -14.96 2.40 -14.13
C PRO A 131 -14.76 1.58 -15.40
N GLU A 132 -14.56 2.28 -16.51
CA GLU A 132 -14.40 1.64 -17.80
C GLU A 132 -13.34 0.57 -17.63
N MET A 133 -13.67 -0.68 -18.00
CA MET A 133 -12.75 -1.79 -17.81
C MET A 133 -11.48 -1.47 -18.60
N GLU A 134 -10.39 -1.25 -17.87
CA GLU A 134 -9.09 -1.04 -18.49
C GLU A 134 -8.68 -2.33 -19.19
N HIS A 135 -8.28 -2.21 -20.46
CA HIS A 135 -7.71 -3.32 -21.17
C HIS A 135 -6.30 -3.61 -20.66
N VAL A 136 -6.07 -4.85 -20.24
CA VAL A 136 -4.75 -5.36 -19.86
C VAL A 136 -4.31 -6.40 -20.87
N ASP A 137 -3.15 -6.15 -21.49
CA ASP A 137 -2.54 -7.07 -22.44
C ASP A 137 -1.91 -8.24 -21.68
N ARG A 138 -2.56 -9.41 -21.80
CA ARG A 138 -2.11 -10.63 -21.14
C ARG A 138 -0.72 -11.08 -21.60
N GLU A 139 -0.37 -10.91 -22.87
CA GLU A 139 0.94 -11.32 -23.37
C GLU A 139 2.06 -10.48 -22.71
N LEU A 140 1.85 -9.17 -22.59
CA LEU A 140 2.80 -8.27 -21.93
C LEU A 140 2.95 -8.55 -20.43
N LEU A 141 1.90 -9.00 -19.74
CA LEU A 141 2.02 -9.45 -18.33
C LEU A 141 3.00 -10.61 -18.13
N HIS A 142 3.27 -11.38 -19.18
CA HIS A 142 4.12 -12.56 -19.16
C HIS A 142 5.45 -12.38 -19.90
N THR A 143 5.65 -11.28 -20.64
CA THR A 143 6.84 -11.05 -21.49
C THR A 143 7.56 -9.73 -21.19
N ASP A 144 6.88 -8.72 -20.63
CA ASP A 144 7.47 -7.42 -20.27
C ASP A 144 7.43 -7.18 -18.74
N PRO A 145 8.59 -7.17 -18.05
CA PRO A 145 8.64 -6.97 -16.61
C PRO A 145 8.19 -5.57 -16.18
N ILE A 146 8.31 -4.56 -17.04
CA ILE A 146 7.90 -3.17 -16.76
C ILE A 146 6.38 -3.08 -16.86
N TYR A 147 5.78 -3.60 -17.93
CA TYR A 147 4.33 -3.64 -18.09
C TYR A 147 3.65 -4.39 -16.93
N ARG A 148 4.19 -5.57 -16.57
CA ARG A 148 3.71 -6.33 -15.41
C ARG A 148 3.80 -5.53 -14.12
N PHE A 149 4.93 -4.88 -13.85
CA PHE A 149 5.09 -4.04 -12.65
C PHE A 149 4.07 -2.91 -12.63
N GLN A 150 3.88 -2.20 -13.75
CA GLN A 150 2.92 -1.10 -13.84
C GLN A 150 1.49 -1.56 -13.54
N TYR A 151 1.08 -2.72 -14.09
CA TYR A 151 -0.23 -3.32 -13.80
C TYR A 151 -0.37 -3.66 -12.31
N VAL A 152 0.59 -4.40 -11.74
CA VAL A 152 0.50 -4.83 -10.33
C VAL A 152 0.57 -3.63 -9.39
N ALA A 153 1.44 -2.66 -9.65
CA ALA A 153 1.55 -1.42 -8.87
C ALA A 153 0.25 -0.63 -8.91
N LYS A 154 -0.36 -0.47 -10.08
CA LYS A 154 -1.69 0.16 -10.21
C LYS A 154 -2.77 -0.60 -9.45
N PHE A 155 -2.78 -1.93 -9.54
CA PHE A 155 -3.78 -2.77 -8.87
C PHE A 155 -3.71 -2.69 -7.34
N VAL A 156 -2.51 -2.54 -6.77
CA VAL A 156 -2.31 -2.40 -5.31
C VAL A 156 -2.22 -0.94 -4.85
N ASP A 157 -2.61 0.01 -5.72
CA ASP A 157 -2.55 1.45 -5.47
C ASP A 157 -1.16 1.94 -5.01
N PHE A 158 -0.07 1.37 -5.55
CA PHE A 158 1.29 1.84 -5.32
C PHE A 158 1.61 3.03 -6.22
N SER A 159 1.99 4.15 -5.61
CA SER A 159 2.13 5.46 -6.26
C SER A 159 3.33 6.24 -5.71
N ASP A 160 3.58 7.43 -6.26
CA ASP A 160 4.61 8.33 -5.76
C ASP A 160 4.42 8.70 -4.27
N LYS A 161 3.18 8.70 -3.78
CA LYS A 161 2.89 8.93 -2.35
C LYS A 161 3.45 7.82 -1.45
N ASP A 162 3.46 6.58 -1.93
CA ASP A 162 4.06 5.46 -1.20
C ASP A 162 5.59 5.56 -1.20
N VAL A 163 6.17 6.00 -2.34
CA VAL A 163 7.61 6.26 -2.44
C VAL A 163 8.04 7.41 -1.51
N GLU A 164 7.26 8.48 -1.45
CA GLU A 164 7.47 9.59 -0.51
C GLU A 164 7.36 9.14 0.95
N ALA A 165 6.35 8.32 1.28
CA ALA A 165 6.20 7.76 2.62
C ALA A 165 7.42 6.92 3.01
N ILE A 166 7.91 6.04 2.13
CA ILE A 166 9.13 5.25 2.39
C ILE A 166 10.35 6.16 2.61
N LYS A 167 10.55 7.16 1.74
CA LYS A 167 11.68 8.09 1.84
C LYS A 167 11.64 8.91 3.13
N SER A 168 10.45 9.26 3.62
CA SER A 168 10.27 10.07 4.83
C SER A 168 10.84 9.42 6.11
N VAL A 169 11.00 8.10 6.12
CA VAL A 169 11.54 7.35 7.27
C VAL A 169 12.90 6.71 6.99
N ALA A 170 13.48 6.91 5.79
CA ALA A 170 14.69 6.22 5.36
C ALA A 170 15.89 6.50 6.28
N GLU A 171 16.10 7.75 6.70
CA GLU A 171 17.17 8.12 7.62
C GLU A 171 16.99 7.51 9.02
N GLN A 172 15.75 7.40 9.48
CA GLN A 172 15.41 6.83 10.79
C GLN A 172 15.55 5.30 10.79
N LEU A 173 15.29 4.65 9.66
CA LEU A 173 15.44 3.20 9.50
C LEU A 173 16.88 2.76 9.20
N ALA A 174 17.72 3.64 8.62
CA ALA A 174 19.09 3.28 8.26
C ALA A 174 19.93 2.70 9.42
N PRO A 175 19.89 3.23 10.67
CA PRO A 175 20.59 2.63 11.81
C PRO A 175 20.10 1.22 12.19
N LEU A 176 18.85 0.87 11.84
CA LEU A 176 18.27 -0.46 12.11
C LEU A 176 18.65 -1.48 11.02
N GLY A 177 19.24 -1.04 9.90
CA GLY A 177 19.51 -1.88 8.74
C GLY A 177 20.35 -3.13 9.05
N SER A 178 21.41 -3.00 9.85
CA SER A 178 22.25 -4.14 10.26
C SER A 178 21.47 -5.12 11.14
N VAL A 179 20.67 -4.61 12.08
CA VAL A 179 19.84 -5.43 12.98
C VAL A 179 18.81 -6.24 12.19
N LEU A 180 18.16 -5.61 11.20
CA LEU A 180 17.21 -6.28 10.31
C LEU A 180 17.89 -7.37 9.48
N VAL A 181 19.05 -7.07 8.92
CA VAL A 181 19.84 -8.04 8.14
C VAL A 181 20.27 -9.21 9.01
N ASP A 182 20.77 -8.97 10.21
CA ASP A 182 21.16 -10.03 11.15
C ASP A 182 19.95 -10.90 11.53
N ALA A 183 18.81 -10.29 11.85
CA ALA A 183 17.58 -11.02 12.14
C ALA A 183 17.13 -11.94 11.00
N VAL A 184 17.29 -11.51 9.74
CA VAL A 184 17.01 -12.33 8.55
C VAL A 184 17.94 -13.54 8.48
N TYR A 185 19.25 -13.36 8.66
CA TYR A 185 20.20 -14.48 8.60
C TYR A 185 20.08 -15.43 9.78
N ASP A 186 19.82 -14.91 10.99
CA ASP A 186 19.52 -15.73 12.15
C ASP A 186 18.25 -16.56 11.93
N LYS A 187 17.24 -15.99 11.26
CA LYS A 187 16.02 -16.72 10.91
C LYS A 187 16.29 -17.82 9.88
N LEU A 188 17.09 -17.55 8.85
CA LEU A 188 17.48 -18.52 7.83
C LEU A 188 18.36 -19.65 8.39
N HIS A 189 19.21 -19.36 9.38
CA HIS A 189 20.08 -20.36 10.02
C HIS A 189 19.30 -21.33 10.92
N LYS A 190 18.10 -20.97 11.38
CA LYS A 190 17.25 -21.84 12.21
C LYS A 190 16.66 -23.05 11.48
N PHE A 191 16.71 -23.07 10.14
CA PHE A 191 16.17 -24.17 9.35
C PHE A 191 17.22 -24.66 8.35
N ASP A 192 17.47 -25.97 8.38
CA ASP A 192 18.44 -26.65 7.52
C ASP A 192 18.17 -26.39 6.02
N VAL A 193 16.92 -26.47 5.59
CA VAL A 193 16.52 -26.30 4.19
C VAL A 193 16.79 -24.89 3.65
N THR A 194 16.64 -23.86 4.49
CA THR A 194 16.96 -22.47 4.10
C THR A 194 18.47 -22.23 4.15
N TRP A 195 19.17 -22.80 5.13
CA TRP A 195 20.61 -22.65 5.27
C TRP A 195 21.39 -23.40 4.18
N ALA A 196 20.89 -24.55 3.70
CA ALA A 196 21.47 -25.31 2.60
C ALA A 196 21.66 -24.48 1.32
N SER A 197 20.75 -23.53 1.07
CA SER A 197 20.86 -22.60 -0.08
C SER A 197 22.04 -21.63 0.06
N MET A 198 22.49 -21.37 1.28
CA MET A 198 23.59 -20.45 1.56
C MET A 198 24.94 -21.03 1.21
N ALA A 199 25.13 -22.36 1.27
CA ALA A 199 26.38 -23.05 0.91
C ALA A 199 26.74 -22.90 -0.57
N LYS A 200 25.78 -22.62 -1.46
CA LYS A 200 26.07 -22.40 -2.88
C LYS A 200 26.85 -21.09 -3.10
N ARG A 201 27.75 -21.08 -4.08
CA ARG A 201 28.47 -19.87 -4.50
C ARG A 201 27.51 -18.79 -4.99
N HIS A 202 27.58 -17.63 -4.36
CA HIS A 202 26.87 -16.43 -4.80
C HIS A 202 27.57 -15.83 -6.03
N GLU A 203 26.80 -15.25 -6.96
CA GLU A 203 27.34 -14.63 -8.17
C GLU A 203 28.15 -13.38 -7.82
N GLY A 204 29.40 -13.29 -8.30
CA GLY A 204 30.32 -12.22 -7.94
C GLY A 204 31.08 -12.43 -6.63
N TYR A 205 30.81 -13.51 -5.88
CA TYR A 205 31.63 -13.90 -4.74
C TYR A 205 32.81 -14.78 -5.17
N SER A 206 34.03 -14.28 -4.98
CA SER A 206 35.29 -14.94 -5.36
C SER A 206 35.98 -15.70 -4.23
N GLY A 207 35.47 -15.62 -2.99
CA GLY A 207 36.06 -16.29 -1.84
C GLY A 207 35.85 -17.81 -1.82
N GLN A 208 36.39 -18.46 -0.78
CA GLN A 208 36.19 -19.89 -0.55
C GLN A 208 34.74 -20.19 -0.20
N VAL A 209 34.23 -21.30 -0.70
CA VAL A 209 32.88 -21.78 -0.45
C VAL A 209 32.98 -23.10 0.29
N VAL A 210 32.17 -23.28 1.32
CA VAL A 210 32.14 -24.53 2.09
C VAL A 210 31.67 -25.71 1.22
N GLU A 211 32.19 -26.89 1.48
CA GLU A 211 31.73 -28.12 0.81
C GLU A 211 30.48 -28.69 1.50
N ASN A 212 30.45 -28.66 2.83
CA ASN A 212 29.29 -29.03 3.64
C ASN A 212 28.67 -27.78 4.30
N VAL A 213 27.34 -27.73 4.34
CA VAL A 213 26.60 -26.64 4.98
C VAL A 213 26.84 -26.58 6.48
N ASP A 214 27.16 -27.70 7.13
CA ASP A 214 27.46 -27.76 8.57
C ASP A 214 28.70 -26.93 8.94
N ASP A 215 29.60 -26.70 7.98
CA ASP A 215 30.80 -25.87 8.14
C ASP A 215 30.51 -24.38 7.92
N LEU A 216 29.29 -24.01 7.50
CA LEU A 216 28.92 -22.64 7.20
C LEU A 216 28.50 -21.87 8.46
N GLY A 217 29.46 -21.22 9.09
CA GLY A 217 29.19 -20.28 10.18
C GLY A 217 28.54 -18.96 9.71
N VAL A 218 27.73 -18.37 10.59
CA VAL A 218 27.11 -17.04 10.39
C VAL A 218 28.13 -15.90 10.20
N ASP A 219 29.36 -16.10 10.68
CA ASP A 219 30.47 -15.13 10.56
C ASP A 219 31.40 -15.41 9.38
N SER A 220 31.10 -16.42 8.56
CA SER A 220 31.89 -16.76 7.38
C SER A 220 31.90 -15.60 6.37
N SER A 221 32.97 -15.48 5.59
CA SER A 221 33.10 -14.45 4.56
C SER A 221 32.00 -14.57 3.49
N GLN A 222 31.51 -15.78 3.24
CA GLN A 222 30.39 -16.07 2.35
C GLN A 222 29.08 -15.47 2.87
N ILE A 223 28.77 -15.64 4.17
CA ILE A 223 27.57 -15.04 4.78
C ILE A 223 27.70 -13.52 4.87
N LYS A 224 28.86 -13.00 5.25
CA LYS A 224 29.14 -11.54 5.28
C LYS A 224 28.90 -10.88 3.92
N TYR A 225 29.41 -11.49 2.84
CA TYR A 225 29.17 -10.99 1.48
C TYR A 225 27.67 -10.94 1.14
N ARG A 226 26.92 -11.98 1.50
CA ARG A 226 25.47 -12.02 1.21
C ARG A 226 24.69 -11.04 2.09
N LYS A 227 25.11 -10.81 3.34
CA LYS A 227 24.59 -9.75 4.22
C LYS A 227 24.80 -8.38 3.58
N ASP A 228 25.98 -8.08 3.05
CA ASP A 228 26.25 -6.83 2.34
C ASP A 228 25.35 -6.62 1.12
N MET A 229 25.05 -7.69 0.37
CA MET A 229 24.12 -7.62 -0.75
C MET A 229 22.70 -7.29 -0.30
N LEU A 230 22.23 -7.90 0.80
CA LEU A 230 20.92 -7.59 1.38
C LEU A 230 20.86 -6.15 1.92
N THR A 231 21.93 -5.66 2.56
CA THR A 231 22.04 -4.27 3.00
C THR A 231 21.91 -3.30 1.83
N ARG A 232 22.59 -3.55 0.71
CA ARG A 232 22.47 -2.72 -0.51
C ARG A 232 21.07 -2.78 -1.11
N TYR A 233 20.44 -3.95 -1.10
CA TYR A 233 19.07 -4.12 -1.56
C TYR A 233 18.09 -3.27 -0.73
N ILE A 234 18.16 -3.36 0.60
CA ILE A 234 17.34 -2.55 1.52
C ILE A 234 17.59 -1.06 1.27
N GLY A 235 18.85 -0.63 1.18
CA GLY A 235 19.20 0.76 0.90
C GLY A 235 18.56 1.29 -0.39
N ARG A 236 18.53 0.48 -1.47
CA ARG A 236 17.87 0.83 -2.72
C ARG A 236 16.36 0.94 -2.57
N LEU A 237 15.71 0.01 -1.86
CA LEU A 237 14.27 0.10 -1.59
C LEU A 237 13.88 1.39 -0.86
N LEU A 238 14.74 1.84 0.06
CA LEU A 238 14.51 3.02 0.89
C LEU A 238 14.74 4.36 0.16
N THR A 239 15.66 4.39 -0.81
CA THR A 239 16.22 5.66 -1.31
C THR A 239 16.02 5.89 -2.80
N ASN A 240 15.95 4.83 -3.61
CA ASN A 240 15.86 4.98 -5.06
C ASN A 240 14.43 5.35 -5.51
N PRO A 241 14.29 6.10 -6.61
CA PRO A 241 13.02 6.17 -7.31
C PRO A 241 12.60 4.80 -7.85
N TYR A 242 11.30 4.51 -7.92
CA TYR A 242 10.75 3.29 -8.51
C TYR A 242 10.58 3.44 -10.03
N ASP A 243 11.66 3.87 -10.69
CA ASP A 243 11.73 4.04 -12.14
C ASP A 243 12.08 2.71 -12.85
N GLU A 244 12.19 2.75 -14.18
CA GLU A 244 12.55 1.58 -14.99
C GLU A 244 13.82 0.86 -14.50
N ARG A 245 14.82 1.59 -13.98
CA ARG A 245 16.06 0.99 -13.49
C ARG A 245 15.81 0.19 -12.22
N MET A 246 15.00 0.72 -11.31
CA MET A 246 14.61 0.03 -10.10
C MET A 246 13.74 -1.19 -10.41
N ILE A 247 12.79 -1.08 -11.35
CA ILE A 247 11.96 -2.20 -11.78
C ILE A 247 12.81 -3.35 -12.34
N LYS A 248 13.76 -3.04 -13.24
CA LYS A 248 14.72 -4.03 -13.75
C LYS A 248 15.60 -4.63 -12.64
N TYR A 249 15.93 -3.84 -11.63
CA TYR A 249 16.67 -4.33 -10.46
C TYR A 249 15.85 -5.32 -9.63
N LEU A 250 14.57 -5.04 -9.33
CA LEU A 250 13.68 -5.96 -8.61
C LEU A 250 13.47 -7.29 -9.38
N ASP A 251 13.33 -7.20 -10.70
CA ASP A 251 13.29 -8.39 -11.59
C ASP A 251 14.61 -9.18 -11.53
N TRP A 252 15.75 -8.49 -11.55
CA TRP A 252 17.06 -9.13 -11.40
C TRP A 252 17.21 -9.82 -10.03
N VAL A 253 16.70 -9.23 -8.95
CA VAL A 253 16.67 -9.88 -7.62
C VAL A 253 15.93 -11.22 -7.71
N ALA A 254 14.81 -11.31 -8.41
CA ALA A 254 14.12 -12.58 -8.60
C ALA A 254 14.93 -13.59 -9.44
N LYS A 255 15.59 -13.13 -10.51
CA LYS A 255 16.46 -13.97 -11.36
C LYS A 255 17.63 -14.58 -10.59
N ILE A 256 18.31 -13.82 -9.72
CA ILE A 256 19.46 -14.35 -8.98
C ILE A 256 19.09 -15.42 -7.94
N HIS A 257 17.81 -15.54 -7.57
CA HIS A 257 17.32 -16.60 -6.68
C HIS A 257 16.79 -17.83 -7.42
N THR A 258 16.60 -17.76 -8.74
CA THR A 258 15.98 -18.82 -9.54
C THR A 258 16.99 -19.42 -10.54
N ASP A 259 16.92 -20.74 -10.81
CA ASP A 259 17.76 -21.38 -11.85
C ASP A 259 17.12 -21.23 -13.23
N ILE A 260 17.54 -20.19 -13.95
CA ILE A 260 17.08 -19.85 -15.30
C ILE A 260 18.22 -20.04 -16.33
N PRO A 261 17.93 -20.28 -17.63
CA PRO A 261 18.99 -20.43 -18.62
C PRO A 261 19.84 -19.19 -18.77
N GLY A 262 21.12 -19.39 -19.09
CA GLY A 262 22.10 -18.33 -19.24
C GLY A 262 22.68 -17.80 -17.92
N LYS A 263 22.11 -18.16 -16.76
CA LYS A 263 22.66 -17.79 -15.46
C LYS A 263 23.88 -18.65 -15.11
N GLN A 264 24.97 -18.00 -14.70
CA GLN A 264 26.22 -18.66 -14.29
C GLN A 264 26.05 -19.42 -12.97
N SER A 265 25.40 -18.80 -11.98
CA SER A 265 25.12 -19.43 -10.69
C SER A 265 23.96 -20.43 -10.77
N LYS A 266 24.11 -21.58 -10.08
CA LYS A 266 23.08 -22.62 -9.93
C LYS A 266 22.29 -22.51 -8.62
N ILE A 267 22.22 -21.30 -8.06
CA ILE A 267 21.31 -20.98 -6.97
C ILE A 267 19.87 -21.08 -7.49
N ASN A 268 19.10 -21.92 -6.80
CA ASN A 268 17.66 -22.06 -6.94
C ASN A 268 17.10 -22.14 -5.52
N VAL A 269 16.37 -21.13 -5.09
CA VAL A 269 15.70 -21.09 -3.79
C VAL A 269 14.23 -21.38 -4.03
N GLU A 270 13.67 -22.39 -3.39
CA GLU A 270 12.28 -22.73 -3.63
C GLU A 270 11.33 -21.60 -3.21
N TYR A 271 10.26 -21.38 -3.99
CA TYR A 271 9.34 -20.26 -3.76
C TYR A 271 8.72 -20.26 -2.37
N ILE A 272 8.47 -21.44 -1.78
CA ILE A 272 7.96 -21.56 -0.41
C ILE A 272 8.87 -20.84 0.61
N HIS A 273 10.20 -20.93 0.43
CA HIS A 273 11.16 -20.28 1.31
C HIS A 273 11.26 -18.77 1.03
N ILE A 274 11.15 -18.36 -0.23
CA ILE A 274 11.07 -16.94 -0.60
C ILE A 274 9.84 -16.29 0.04
N SER A 275 8.67 -16.88 -0.17
CA SER A 275 7.40 -16.37 0.37
C SER A 275 7.41 -16.32 1.90
N ALA A 276 7.90 -17.38 2.56
CA ALA A 276 8.04 -17.40 4.02
C ALA A 276 9.00 -16.32 4.55
N LEU A 277 10.13 -16.09 3.86
CA LEU A 277 11.08 -15.06 4.25
C LEU A 277 10.50 -13.64 4.07
N LEU A 278 9.77 -13.39 2.98
CA LEU A 278 9.12 -12.09 2.77
C LEU A 278 8.09 -11.78 3.87
N GLY A 279 7.29 -12.76 4.32
CA GLY A 279 6.39 -12.58 5.46
C GLY A 279 7.12 -12.29 6.79
N PHE A 280 8.30 -12.89 7.00
CA PHE A 280 9.14 -12.57 8.15
C PHE A 280 9.72 -11.15 8.07
N VAL A 281 10.21 -10.74 6.90
CA VAL A 281 10.73 -9.39 6.65
C VAL A 281 9.63 -8.35 6.87
N GLU A 282 8.43 -8.60 6.36
CA GLU A 282 7.25 -7.75 6.57
C GLU A 282 7.00 -7.52 8.07
N SER A 283 6.91 -8.60 8.84
CA SER A 283 6.65 -8.53 10.28
C SER A 283 7.74 -7.73 11.03
N THR A 284 9.00 -7.89 10.60
CA THR A 284 10.14 -7.21 11.22
C THR A 284 10.17 -5.73 10.85
N LEU A 285 9.80 -5.37 9.62
CA LEU A 285 9.66 -3.98 9.17
C LEU A 285 8.52 -3.28 9.90
N ILE A 286 7.35 -3.91 10.03
CA ILE A 286 6.22 -3.36 10.79
C ILE A 286 6.66 -3.04 12.22
N TRP A 287 7.31 -4.00 12.88
CA TRP A 287 7.84 -3.77 14.23
C TRP A 287 8.84 -2.61 14.27
N ALA A 288 9.81 -2.58 13.35
CA ALA A 288 10.81 -1.52 13.30
C ALA A 288 10.19 -0.13 13.09
N ILE A 289 9.22 0.00 12.18
CA ILE A 289 8.48 1.24 11.93
C ILE A 289 7.71 1.67 13.18
N SER A 290 7.05 0.75 13.88
CA SER A 290 6.34 1.06 15.12
C SER A 290 7.26 1.54 16.25
N THR A 291 8.57 1.24 16.21
CA THR A 291 9.52 1.81 17.18
C THR A 291 9.89 3.27 16.91
N LEU A 292 9.60 3.79 15.71
CA LEU A 292 9.92 5.17 15.32
C LEU A 292 9.02 6.21 15.97
N LYS A 293 7.89 5.79 16.58
CA LYS A 293 6.92 6.67 17.26
C LYS A 293 6.43 7.81 16.37
N LEU A 294 6.10 7.49 15.11
CA LEU A 294 5.52 8.43 14.17
C LEU A 294 4.08 8.80 14.57
N GLU A 295 3.57 9.88 13.98
CA GLU A 295 2.13 10.17 14.01
C GLU A 295 1.37 9.00 13.35
N ARG A 296 0.18 8.68 13.88
CA ARG A 296 -0.54 7.44 13.55
C ARG A 296 -0.88 7.32 12.06
N GLU A 297 -1.37 8.37 11.43
CA GLU A 297 -1.67 8.33 10.00
C GLU A 297 -0.40 8.17 9.16
N HIS A 298 0.69 8.86 9.55
CA HIS A 298 1.99 8.71 8.88
C HIS A 298 2.55 7.29 9.03
N GLU A 299 2.53 6.72 10.24
CA GLU A 299 2.94 5.33 10.50
C GLU A 299 2.19 4.33 9.62
N LEU A 300 0.86 4.47 9.54
CA LEU A 300 0.02 3.62 8.71
C LEU A 300 0.37 3.74 7.22
N ARG A 301 0.58 4.97 6.71
CA ARG A 301 1.02 5.18 5.32
C ARG A 301 2.35 4.48 5.03
N VAL A 302 3.31 4.59 5.94
CA VAL A 302 4.63 3.96 5.80
C VAL A 302 4.52 2.43 5.79
N ILE A 303 3.78 1.85 6.75
CA ILE A 303 3.56 0.40 6.82
C ILE A 303 2.91 -0.12 5.54
N LEU A 304 1.85 0.53 5.06
CA LEU A 304 1.16 0.15 3.83
C LEU A 304 2.08 0.26 2.61
N ALA A 305 2.89 1.32 2.51
CA ALA A 305 3.84 1.50 1.42
C ALA A 305 4.87 0.35 1.36
N PHE A 306 5.46 -0.04 2.51
CA PHE A 306 6.38 -1.17 2.57
C PHE A 306 5.69 -2.51 2.25
N ASN A 307 4.48 -2.73 2.74
CA ASN A 307 3.70 -3.93 2.42
C ASN A 307 3.51 -4.06 0.89
N LYS A 308 3.09 -2.98 0.20
CA LYS A 308 2.95 -2.96 -1.26
C LYS A 308 4.26 -3.29 -1.97
N VAL A 309 5.39 -2.71 -1.54
CA VAL A 309 6.72 -3.01 -2.11
C VAL A 309 7.09 -4.49 -1.96
N LEU A 310 6.80 -5.11 -0.80
CA LEU A 310 7.06 -6.54 -0.59
C LEU A 310 6.18 -7.41 -1.50
N TRP A 311 4.91 -7.04 -1.72
CA TRP A 311 4.04 -7.74 -2.67
C TRP A 311 4.50 -7.58 -4.12
N LEU A 312 4.98 -6.40 -4.52
CA LEU A 312 5.58 -6.17 -5.84
C LEU A 312 6.84 -7.02 -6.05
N GLN A 313 7.72 -7.10 -5.05
CA GLN A 313 8.89 -7.97 -5.12
C GLN A 313 8.49 -9.45 -5.13
N ASN A 314 7.48 -9.84 -4.34
CA ASN A 314 6.95 -11.20 -4.31
C ASN A 314 6.37 -11.63 -5.66
N ASP A 315 5.66 -10.75 -6.36
CA ASP A 315 5.16 -11.00 -7.71
C ASP A 315 6.31 -11.28 -8.70
N PHE A 316 7.39 -10.49 -8.61
CA PHE A 316 8.57 -10.74 -9.42
C PHE A 316 9.26 -12.07 -9.11
N PHE A 317 9.23 -12.54 -7.87
CA PHE A 317 9.62 -13.91 -7.60
C PHE A 317 8.64 -14.88 -8.25
N ALA A 318 7.35 -14.78 -7.91
CA ALA A 318 6.30 -15.71 -8.32
C ALA A 318 6.29 -15.98 -9.83
N LYS A 319 6.50 -14.96 -10.68
CA LYS A 319 6.49 -15.13 -12.14
C LYS A 319 7.56 -16.08 -12.69
N TYR A 320 8.64 -16.36 -11.94
CA TYR A 320 9.65 -17.35 -12.34
C TYR A 320 9.37 -18.77 -11.82
N TYR A 321 8.41 -18.94 -10.91
CA TYR A 321 8.05 -20.23 -10.31
C TYR A 321 6.65 -20.72 -10.74
N ALA A 322 5.74 -19.79 -11.01
CA ALA A 322 4.40 -20.10 -11.50
C ALA A 322 4.47 -20.58 -12.97
N LYS A 323 3.54 -21.46 -13.35
CA LYS A 323 3.35 -21.89 -14.74
C LYS A 323 2.34 -21.02 -15.50
N ASP A 324 1.96 -19.90 -14.93
CA ASP A 324 0.95 -19.00 -15.48
C ASP A 324 1.48 -18.33 -16.74
N GLY A 325 0.67 -18.30 -17.79
CA GLY A 325 1.11 -17.81 -19.11
C GLY A 325 2.07 -18.77 -19.81
N SER A 326 2.14 -20.06 -19.42
CA SER A 326 2.91 -21.07 -20.15
C SER A 326 2.41 -21.31 -21.58
N ASP A 327 1.19 -20.89 -21.88
CA ASP A 327 0.61 -20.81 -23.21
C ASP A 327 1.11 -19.60 -24.04
N VAL A 328 1.72 -18.60 -23.39
CA VAL A 328 2.32 -17.43 -24.03
C VAL A 328 3.76 -17.74 -24.45
N PRO A 329 4.13 -17.57 -25.73
CA PRO A 329 5.51 -17.75 -26.19
C PRO A 329 6.49 -16.86 -25.43
N ASN A 330 7.67 -17.40 -25.09
CA ASN A 330 8.72 -16.67 -24.37
C ASN A 330 8.31 -16.11 -23.01
N SER A 331 7.26 -16.67 -22.36
CA SER A 331 6.85 -16.21 -21.05
C SER A 331 7.92 -16.44 -19.97
N PHE A 332 7.86 -15.62 -18.92
CA PHE A 332 8.69 -15.80 -17.74
C PHE A 332 8.55 -17.23 -17.17
N GLY A 333 9.63 -17.79 -16.62
CA GLY A 333 9.56 -19.04 -15.88
C GLY A 333 9.41 -20.33 -16.71
N LEU A 334 8.99 -20.29 -17.98
CA LEU A 334 8.93 -21.48 -18.87
C LEU A 334 10.26 -22.25 -18.95
N HIS A 335 11.35 -21.54 -18.70
CA HIS A 335 12.69 -22.08 -18.75
C HIS A 335 13.33 -22.32 -17.38
N ALA A 336 12.66 -21.97 -16.28
CA ALA A 336 13.19 -22.21 -14.95
C ALA A 336 13.25 -23.71 -14.69
N HIS A 337 14.42 -24.23 -14.32
CA HIS A 337 14.54 -25.64 -14.01
C HIS A 337 13.90 -25.92 -12.64
N PRO A 338 12.91 -26.84 -12.54
CA PRO A 338 12.38 -27.21 -11.24
C PRO A 338 13.51 -27.79 -10.39
N PRO A 339 13.54 -27.52 -9.07
CA PRO A 339 14.53 -28.11 -8.19
C PRO A 339 14.45 -29.64 -8.30
N LYS A 340 15.61 -30.29 -8.45
CA LYS A 340 15.69 -31.76 -8.39
C LYS A 340 15.30 -32.18 -6.97
N SER A 341 14.07 -32.65 -6.77
CA SER A 341 13.66 -33.17 -5.47
C SER A 341 14.51 -34.39 -5.11
N LYS A 342 15.41 -34.26 -4.14
CA LYS A 342 15.99 -35.42 -3.46
C LYS A 342 15.04 -35.83 -2.33
N PHE A 343 13.91 -36.42 -2.69
CA PHE A 343 13.08 -37.11 -1.71
C PHE A 343 13.80 -38.41 -1.32
N SER A 344 14.43 -38.42 -0.14
CA SER A 344 14.98 -39.63 0.47
C SER A 344 13.88 -40.28 1.32
N LEU A 345 13.57 -41.55 1.06
CA LEU A 345 12.54 -42.32 1.78
C LEU A 345 12.81 -42.48 3.30
N GLN A 346 13.98 -42.07 3.81
CA GLN A 346 14.36 -42.31 5.21
C GLN A 346 13.63 -41.39 6.22
N SER A 347 13.14 -40.22 5.82
CA SER A 347 12.42 -39.30 6.71
C SER A 347 10.93 -39.64 6.91
N ALA A 348 10.36 -40.52 6.08
CA ALA A 348 8.94 -40.93 6.19
C ALA A 348 8.65 -41.95 7.29
N ILE A 349 9.67 -42.66 7.80
CA ILE A 349 9.49 -43.73 8.79
C ILE A 349 9.38 -43.17 10.23
N ILE A 350 9.90 -41.97 10.50
CA ILE A 350 9.91 -41.38 11.85
C ILE A 350 8.60 -40.60 12.14
N GLY A 351 7.95 -40.03 11.12
CA GLY A 351 6.69 -39.28 11.27
C GLY A 351 5.44 -40.15 11.45
N GLY A 352 5.46 -41.40 10.97
CA GLY A 352 4.31 -42.32 11.05
C GLY A 352 4.08 -42.96 12.43
N ALA A 353 5.11 -43.02 13.28
CA ALA A 353 5.02 -43.65 14.59
C ALA A 353 4.47 -42.72 15.71
N VAL A 354 4.53 -41.40 15.52
CA VAL A 354 4.07 -40.43 16.53
C VAL A 354 2.58 -40.07 16.35
N ALA A 355 2.02 -40.22 15.15
CA ALA A 355 0.59 -39.99 14.89
C ALA A 355 -0.33 -41.15 15.34
N ALA A 356 0.22 -42.35 15.58
CA ALA A 356 -0.57 -43.53 15.98
C ALA A 356 -0.80 -43.65 17.50
N ILE A 357 -0.07 -42.89 18.33
CA ILE A 357 -0.22 -42.94 19.81
C ILE A 357 -1.15 -41.84 20.33
N GLY A 358 -1.38 -40.77 19.56
CA GLY A 358 -2.24 -39.65 19.95
C GLY A 358 -3.75 -39.84 19.75
N PHE A 359 -4.19 -40.90 19.05
CA PHE A 359 -5.61 -41.09 18.70
C PHE A 359 -6.35 -42.18 19.49
N LEU A 360 -5.74 -42.74 20.54
CA LEU A 360 -6.28 -43.86 21.33
C LEU A 360 -6.67 -43.53 22.78
N VAL A 361 -6.64 -42.26 23.21
CA VAL A 361 -6.97 -41.87 24.61
C VAL A 361 -8.14 -40.87 24.74
N ALA A 362 -8.74 -40.41 23.65
CA ALA A 362 -9.88 -39.46 23.70
C ALA A 362 -11.27 -40.10 23.48
N ARG A 363 -11.47 -41.36 23.89
CA ARG A 363 -12.80 -42.00 23.97
C ARG A 363 -12.87 -42.94 25.18
N ARG A 364 -12.89 -42.34 26.37
CA ARG A 364 -13.50 -42.80 27.63
C ARG A 364 -12.91 -41.96 28.76
N LEU A 365 -13.56 -40.83 29.02
CA LEU A 365 -13.92 -40.28 30.33
C LEU A 365 -14.90 -39.13 30.09
#